data_AF-A0A9E2NY63-F1
#
_entry.id   AF-A0A9E2NY63-F1
#
_cell.length_a   1.000
_cell.length_b   1.000
_cell.length_c   1.000
_cell.angle_alpha   90.00
_cell.angle_beta   90.00
_cell.angle_gamma   90.00
#
_symmetry.space_group_name_H-M   'P 1'
#
loop_
_entity.id
_entity.type
_entity.pdbx_description
1 polymer ?
#
loop_
_entity_poly.entity_id
_entity_poly.type
_entity_poly.pdbx_seq_one_letter_code
_entity_poly.pdbx_strand_id
1 'polypeptide(L)'
;MSFINKLTDFLDKGVDMSRDAITKAGDVVQDMGNKGVLRIEILQLKEKQNKEYRDLGMTVAEIFRDSPDESITRDTIRVWKSLELIRDFDQQIKTREEKLKREN
;
A
#
# COMPACT_ATOMS: atom_id res chain seq x y z
N MET A 1 -26.90 40.99 33.16
CA MET A 1 -26.09 40.10 32.27
C MET A 1 -27.02 39.18 31.50
N SER A 2 -27.97 39.74 30.76
CA SER A 2 -27.95 40.09 29.33
C SER A 2 -27.98 38.86 28.41
N PHE A 3 -29.21 38.57 27.97
CA PHE A 3 -29.60 37.59 26.96
C PHE A 3 -28.76 37.68 25.66
N ILE A 4 -28.22 38.87 25.37
CA ILE A 4 -27.30 39.14 24.27
C ILE A 4 -25.99 38.35 24.43
N ASN A 5 -25.41 38.29 25.62
CA ASN A 5 -24.16 37.54 25.85
C ASN A 5 -24.37 36.03 25.61
N LYS A 6 -25.53 35.47 25.96
CA LYS A 6 -25.87 34.06 25.68
C LYS A 6 -26.04 33.78 24.18
N LEU A 7 -26.54 34.74 23.41
CA LEU A 7 -26.66 34.64 21.95
C LEU A 7 -25.29 34.72 21.27
N THR A 8 -24.43 35.63 21.73
CA THR A 8 -23.04 35.74 21.25
C THR A 8 -22.26 34.46 21.55
N ASP A 9 -22.34 33.94 22.78
CA ASP A 9 -21.68 32.67 23.15
C ASP A 9 -22.18 31.47 22.33
N PHE A 10 -23.46 31.46 21.92
CA PHE A 10 -24.04 30.37 21.12
C PHE A 10 -23.63 30.46 19.65
N LEU A 11 -23.53 31.68 19.11
CA LEU A 11 -23.01 31.92 17.77
C LEU A 11 -21.52 31.60 17.68
N ASP A 12 -20.72 32.04 18.64
CA ASP A 12 -19.27 31.74 18.70
C ASP A 12 -19.03 30.24 18.80
N LYS A 13 -19.77 29.54 19.68
CA LYS A 13 -19.74 28.06 19.75
C LYS A 13 -20.20 27.38 18.46
N GLY A 14 -21.19 27.93 17.76
CA GLY A 14 -21.67 27.39 16.49
C GLY A 14 -20.63 27.52 15.37
N VAL A 15 -19.93 28.65 15.33
CA VAL A 15 -18.82 28.90 14.39
C VAL A 15 -17.66 27.96 14.70
N ASP A 16 -17.26 27.82 15.96
CA ASP A 16 -16.17 26.92 16.37
C ASP A 16 -16.51 25.45 16.08
N MET A 17 -17.72 24.99 16.42
CA MET A 17 -18.16 23.62 16.10
C MET A 17 -18.23 23.37 14.59
N SER A 18 -18.65 24.35 13.79
CA SER A 18 -18.68 24.20 12.33
C SER A 18 -17.27 24.12 11.72
N ARG A 19 -16.33 24.93 12.22
CA ARG A 19 -14.92 24.89 11.81
C ARG A 19 -14.28 23.55 12.19
N ASP A 20 -14.54 23.06 13.39
CA ASP A 20 -14.05 21.75 13.84
C ASP A 20 -14.65 20.60 13.02
N ALA A 21 -15.94 20.67 12.69
CA ALA A 21 -16.61 19.65 11.87
C ALA A 21 -16.07 19.62 10.43
N ILE A 22 -15.84 20.80 9.82
CA ILE A 22 -15.26 20.92 8.48
C ILE A 22 -13.81 20.41 8.48
N THR A 23 -13.03 20.76 9.50
CA THR A 23 -11.63 20.33 9.62
C THR A 23 -11.56 18.81 9.78
N LYS A 24 -12.35 18.23 10.69
CA LYS A 24 -12.45 16.77 10.86
C LYS A 24 -12.91 16.05 9.60
N ALA A 25 -13.87 16.62 8.86
CA ALA A 25 -14.32 16.05 7.59
C ALA A 25 -13.20 16.08 6.52
N GLY A 26 -12.45 17.17 6.44
CA GLY A 26 -11.27 17.29 5.56
C GLY A 26 -10.19 16.25 5.90
N ASP A 27 -9.86 16.12 7.18
CA ASP A 27 -8.87 15.15 7.67
C ASP A 27 -9.27 13.71 7.33
N VAL A 28 -10.56 13.36 7.49
CA VAL A 28 -11.08 12.02 7.14
C VAL A 28 -11.00 11.75 5.63
N VAL A 29 -11.36 12.72 4.78
CA VAL A 29 -11.27 12.56 3.32
C VAL A 29 -9.82 12.40 2.87
N GLN A 30 -8.90 13.17 3.45
CA GLN A 30 -7.47 13.07 3.17
C GLN A 30 -6.90 11.72 3.60
N ASP A 31 -7.27 11.24 4.80
CA ASP A 31 -6.86 9.93 5.31
C ASP A 31 -7.39 8.77 4.44
N MET A 32 -8.68 8.83 4.03
CA MET A 32 -9.24 7.86 3.08
C MET A 32 -8.54 7.89 1.73
N GLY A 33 -8.17 9.07 1.23
CA GLY A 33 -7.39 9.23 0.00
C GLY A 33 -6.01 8.57 0.10
N ASN A 34 -5.28 8.85 1.17
CA ASN A 34 -3.95 8.27 1.42
C ASN A 34 -4.02 6.73 1.53
N LYS A 35 -4.99 6.20 2.26
CA LYS A 35 -5.24 4.75 2.36
C LYS A 35 -5.59 4.13 1.01
N GLY A 36 -6.37 4.83 0.19
CA GLY A 36 -6.70 4.42 -1.18
C GLY A 36 -5.45 4.28 -2.05
N VAL A 37 -4.56 5.27 -2.01
CA VAL A 37 -3.27 5.24 -2.72
C VAL A 37 -2.43 4.05 -2.27
N LEU A 38 -2.27 3.84 -0.95
CA LEU A 38 -1.51 2.71 -0.43
C LEU A 38 -2.05 1.35 -0.88
N ARG A 39 -3.38 1.19 -0.93
CA ARG A 39 -4.01 -0.06 -1.42
C ARG A 39 -3.72 -0.30 -2.90
N ILE A 40 -3.76 0.76 -3.72
CA ILE A 40 -3.43 0.66 -5.15
C ILE A 40 -1.96 0.30 -5.33
N GLU A 41 -1.04 0.94 -4.59
CA GLU A 41 0.39 0.61 -4.64
C GLU A 41 0.66 -0.85 -4.26
N ILE A 42 0.01 -1.36 -3.21
CA ILE A 42 0.10 -2.77 -2.80
C ILE A 42 -0.40 -3.68 -3.93
N LEU A 43 -1.53 -3.35 -4.56
CA LEU A 43 -2.07 -4.13 -5.68
C LEU A 43 -1.08 -4.18 -6.85
N GLN A 44 -0.53 -3.04 -7.25
CA GLN A 44 0.46 -2.96 -8.33
C GLN A 44 1.72 -3.77 -8.02
N LEU A 45 2.20 -3.75 -6.78
CA LEU A 45 3.35 -4.56 -6.37
C LEU A 45 3.03 -6.06 -6.42
N LYS A 46 1.84 -6.47 -5.98
CA LYS A 46 1.38 -7.86 -6.07
C LYS A 46 1.26 -8.33 -7.52
N GLU A 47 0.77 -7.47 -8.42
CA GLU A 47 0.72 -7.78 -9.85
C GLU A 47 2.12 -7.94 -10.46
N LYS A 48 3.06 -7.05 -10.12
CA LYS A 48 4.47 -7.16 -10.55
C LYS A 48 5.11 -8.44 -10.05
N GLN A 49 4.90 -8.78 -8.77
CA GLN A 49 5.38 -10.01 -8.17
C GLN A 49 4.79 -11.25 -8.86
N ASN A 50 3.48 -11.27 -9.10
CA ASN A 50 2.83 -12.36 -9.81
C ASN A 50 3.35 -12.52 -11.25
N LYS A 51 3.69 -11.42 -11.91
CA LYS A 51 4.36 -11.46 -13.21
C LYS A 51 5.73 -12.10 -13.10
N GLU A 52 6.55 -11.69 -12.12
CA GLU A 52 7.88 -12.25 -11.90
C GLU A 52 7.83 -13.75 -11.58
N TYR A 53 6.85 -14.22 -10.82
CA TYR A 53 6.63 -15.66 -10.59
C TYR A 53 6.33 -16.42 -11.89
N ARG A 54 5.53 -15.84 -12.80
CA ARG A 54 5.26 -16.46 -14.10
C ARG A 54 6.51 -16.51 -14.97
N ASP A 55 7.24 -15.41 -15.04
CA ASP A 55 8.46 -15.30 -15.84
C ASP A 55 9.55 -16.27 -15.32
N LEU A 56 9.66 -16.42 -13.99
CA LEU A 56 10.51 -17.43 -13.35
C LEU A 56 10.06 -18.85 -13.69
N GLY A 57 8.77 -19.16 -13.60
CA GLY A 57 8.22 -20.46 -13.97
C GLY A 57 8.51 -20.83 -15.42
N MET A 58 8.36 -19.88 -16.34
CA MET A 58 8.74 -20.05 -17.75
C MET A 58 10.24 -20.33 -17.90
N THR A 59 11.08 -19.55 -17.24
CA THR A 59 12.55 -19.72 -17.28
C THR A 59 12.96 -21.12 -16.79
N VAL A 60 12.38 -21.57 -15.68
CA VAL A 60 12.65 -22.90 -15.11
C VAL A 60 12.18 -24.01 -16.05
N ALA A 61 10.99 -23.85 -16.65
CA ALA A 61 10.47 -24.81 -17.61
C ALA A 61 11.34 -24.89 -18.88
N GLU A 62 11.85 -23.76 -19.37
CA GLU A 62 12.80 -23.70 -20.49
C GLU A 62 14.10 -24.44 -20.17
N ILE A 63 14.67 -24.22 -18.98
CA ILE A 63 15.88 -24.92 -18.55
C ILE A 63 15.64 -26.44 -18.51
N PHE A 64 14.54 -26.90 -17.92
CA PHE A 64 14.23 -28.34 -17.88
C PHE A 64 13.99 -28.94 -19.27
N ARG A 65 13.45 -28.17 -20.21
CA ARG A 65 13.24 -28.63 -21.58
C ARG A 65 14.56 -28.74 -22.34
N ASP A 66 15.42 -27.73 -22.20
CA ASP A 66 16.63 -27.58 -23.02
C ASP A 66 17.84 -28.29 -22.39
N SER A 67 17.79 -28.60 -21.09
CA SER A 67 18.86 -29.26 -20.32
C SER A 67 18.27 -30.13 -19.21
N PRO A 68 17.69 -31.30 -19.54
CA PRO A 68 16.90 -32.13 -18.61
C PRO A 68 17.72 -32.71 -17.45
N ASP A 69 19.04 -32.81 -17.59
CA ASP A 69 19.95 -33.33 -16.55
C ASP A 69 20.55 -32.20 -15.68
N GLU A 70 20.25 -30.93 -15.97
CA GLU A 70 20.79 -29.79 -15.25
C GLU A 70 20.03 -29.53 -13.95
N SER A 71 20.78 -29.42 -12.84
CA SER A 71 20.21 -29.07 -11.54
C SER A 71 20.00 -27.57 -11.44
N ILE A 72 18.74 -27.15 -11.30
CA ILE A 72 18.40 -25.76 -11.04
C ILE A 72 18.57 -25.48 -9.55
N THR A 73 19.43 -24.50 -9.24
CA THR A 73 19.68 -24.07 -7.86
C THR A 73 19.37 -22.58 -7.71
N ARG A 74 19.40 -22.09 -6.47
CA ARG A 74 19.25 -20.66 -6.19
C ARG A 74 20.33 -19.81 -6.89
N ASP A 75 21.49 -20.39 -7.19
CA ASP A 75 22.63 -19.69 -7.78
C ASP A 75 22.64 -19.73 -9.31
N THR A 76 21.71 -20.48 -9.92
CA THR A 76 21.46 -20.41 -11.36
C THR A 76 21.09 -18.96 -11.71
N ILE A 77 21.98 -18.25 -12.43
CA ILE A 77 21.97 -16.79 -12.58
C ILE A 77 20.58 -16.22 -12.92
N ARG A 78 19.84 -16.87 -13.81
CA ARG A 78 18.49 -16.41 -14.23
C ARG A 78 17.46 -16.57 -13.11
N VAL A 79 17.52 -17.69 -12.39
CA VAL A 79 16.64 -17.98 -11.24
C VAL A 79 16.97 -17.06 -10.07
N TRP A 80 18.26 -16.84 -9.78
CA TRP A 80 18.71 -15.97 -8.70
C TRP A 80 18.14 -14.55 -8.83
N LYS A 81 18.23 -13.95 -10.03
CA LYS A 81 17.75 -12.59 -10.30
C LYS A 81 16.25 -12.46 -10.03
N SER A 82 15.45 -13.40 -10.54
CA SER A 82 14.01 -13.40 -10.31
C SER A 82 13.66 -13.60 -8.84
N LEU A 83 14.36 -14.47 -8.13
CA LEU A 83 14.18 -14.66 -6.68
C LEU A 83 14.53 -13.41 -5.88
N GLU A 84 15.55 -12.65 -6.28
CA GLU A 84 15.90 -11.38 -5.64
C GLU A 84 14.83 -10.32 -5.86
N LEU A 85 14.30 -10.20 -7.08
CA LEU A 85 13.21 -9.29 -7.39
C LEU A 85 11.92 -9.62 -6.63
N ILE A 86 11.55 -10.91 -6.56
CA ILE A 86 10.40 -11.37 -5.78
C ILE A 86 10.57 -10.99 -4.31
N ARG A 87 11.76 -11.19 -3.74
CA ARG A 87 12.07 -10.83 -2.34
C ARG A 87 11.96 -9.32 -2.12
N ASP A 88 12.42 -8.51 -3.07
CA ASP A 88 12.28 -7.06 -2.98
C ASP A 88 10.81 -6.64 -3.01
N PHE A 89 10.00 -7.23 -3.91
CA PHE A 89 8.55 -6.98 -3.92
C PHE A 89 7.87 -7.41 -2.62
N ASP A 90 8.23 -8.56 -2.04
CA ASP A 90 7.71 -9.01 -0.74
C ASP A 90 8.00 -7.98 0.36
N GLN A 91 9.23 -7.49 0.42
CA GLN A 91 9.63 -6.51 1.42
C GLN A 91 8.86 -5.19 1.24
N GLN A 92 8.72 -4.72 -0.01
CA GLN A 92 7.97 -3.52 -0.35
C GLN A 92 6.46 -3.63 -0.05
N ILE A 93 5.86 -4.79 -0.33
CA ILE A 93 4.46 -5.09 -0.01
C ILE A 93 4.28 -5.09 1.51
N LYS A 94 5.12 -5.84 2.23
CA LYS A 94 5.05 -5.95 3.70
C LYS A 94 5.15 -4.58 4.37
N THR A 95 6.12 -3.76 3.97
CA THR A 95 6.27 -2.41 4.52
C THR A 95 5.03 -1.54 4.29
N ARG A 96 4.41 -1.61 3.11
CA ARG A 96 3.18 -0.84 2.80
C ARG A 96 1.95 -1.39 3.50
N GLU A 97 1.81 -2.71 3.62
CA GLU A 97 0.74 -3.34 4.39
C GLU A 97 0.84 -2.99 5.88
N GLU A 98 2.05 -2.95 6.45
CA GLU A 98 2.29 -2.49 7.82
C GLU A 98 2.00 -1.01 7.99
N LYS A 99 2.26 -0.17 6.99
CA LYS A 99 1.89 1.25 7.00
C LYS A 99 0.36 1.41 6.98
N LEU A 100 -0.32 0.70 6.08
CA LEU A 100 -1.78 0.72 5.99
C LEU A 100 -2.45 0.23 7.28
N LYS A 101 -1.87 -0.78 7.96
CA LYS A 101 -2.33 -1.26 9.27
C LYS A 101 -2.15 -0.24 10.40
N ARG A 102 -1.09 0.57 10.36
CA ARG A 102 -0.81 1.63 11.35
C ARG A 102 -1.70 2.85 11.17
N GLU A 103 -2.19 3.07 9.95
CA GLU A 103 -3.12 4.16 9.61
C GLU A 103 -4.58 3.79 9.86
N ASN A 104 -4.92 2.50 10.04
CA ASN A 104 -6.25 2.02 10.45
C ASN A 104 -6.45 2.10 11.97
#